data_AF-A0A7Y0RAU9-F1
#
_entry.id   AF-A0A7Y0RAU9-F1
#
_cell.length_a   1.000
_cell.length_b   1.000
_cell.length_c   1.000
_cell.angle_alpha   90.00
_cell.angle_beta   90.00
_cell.angle_gamma   90.00
#
_symmetry.space_group_name_H-M   'P 1'
#
loop_
_entity.id
_entity.type
_entity.pdbx_description
1 polymer ?
#
loop_
_entity_poly.entity_id
_entity_poly.type
_entity_poly.pdbx_seq_one_letter_code
_entity_poly.pdbx_strand_id
1 'polypeptide(L)'
;MTDEKPVVASTTPYSVLVEAGTNYLWCACGRSESQPFCDGSHKGTGFTPVKYTAEKEEKVTFCGCKHTGTPPLCDGTHKTLSQD
;
A
#
# COMPACT_ATOMS: atom_id res chain seq x y z
N MET A 1 -19.37 11.13 -5.25
CA MET A 1 -18.05 10.56 -4.95
C MET A 1 -17.96 10.52 -3.45
N THR A 2 -18.14 9.35 -2.85
CA THR A 2 -18.10 9.22 -1.39
C THR A 2 -16.68 9.51 -0.93
N ASP A 3 -16.52 10.36 0.07
CA ASP A 3 -15.27 10.66 0.78
C ASP A 3 -14.75 9.42 1.55
N GLU A 4 -14.66 8.28 0.87
CA GLU A 4 -14.18 7.04 1.44
C GLU A 4 -12.67 7.19 1.66
N LYS A 5 -12.25 7.14 2.92
CA LYS A 5 -10.83 7.14 3.31
C LYS A 5 -10.31 5.71 3.32
N PRO A 6 -9.04 5.48 2.93
CA PRO A 6 -8.48 4.14 3.01
C PRO A 6 -8.34 3.73 4.48
N VAL A 7 -8.42 2.42 4.73
CA VAL A 7 -8.22 1.87 6.07
C VAL A 7 -6.72 1.83 6.36
N VAL A 8 -6.32 2.24 7.57
CA VAL A 8 -4.95 2.04 8.05
C VAL A 8 -4.74 0.55 8.29
N ALA A 9 -4.08 -0.15 7.37
CA ALA A 9 -3.78 -1.57 7.54
C ALA A 9 -2.65 -1.79 8.56
N SER A 10 -1.69 -0.86 8.61
CA SER A 10 -0.61 -0.85 9.61
C SER A 10 0.01 0.55 9.73
N THR A 11 0.42 0.96 10.93
CA THR A 11 1.29 2.14 11.14
C THR A 11 2.77 1.83 10.99
N THR A 12 3.13 0.60 10.64
CA THR A 12 4.50 0.23 10.24
C THR A 12 4.54 -0.08 8.73
N PRO A 13 5.58 0.36 8.01
CA PRO A 13 5.77 0.00 6.60
C PRO A 13 6.06 -1.48 6.40
N TYR A 14 5.69 -2.00 5.23
CA TYR A 14 6.03 -3.37 4.83
C TYR A 14 7.32 -3.37 4.02
N SER A 15 8.36 -4.03 4.52
CA SER A 15 9.60 -4.24 3.77
C SER A 15 9.52 -5.53 2.97
N VAL A 16 9.60 -5.44 1.64
CA VAL A 16 9.51 -6.59 0.74
C VAL A 16 10.75 -6.63 -0.14
N LEU A 17 11.37 -7.81 -0.28
CA LEU A 17 12.38 -8.05 -1.31
C LEU A 17 11.62 -8.23 -2.64
N VAL A 18 11.79 -7.28 -3.55
CA VAL A 18 11.15 -7.32 -4.87
C VAL A 18 12.09 -7.96 -5.89
N GLU A 19 11.54 -8.56 -6.94
CA GLU A 19 12.27 -9.19 -8.04
C GLU A 19 12.25 -8.28 -9.28
N ALA A 20 13.38 -8.18 -9.98
CA ALA A 20 13.50 -7.36 -11.18
C ALA A 20 12.50 -7.78 -12.27
N GLY A 21 11.81 -6.81 -12.87
CA GLY A 21 10.81 -7.02 -13.92
C GLY A 21 9.41 -7.41 -13.41
N THR A 22 9.26 -7.70 -12.11
CA THR A 22 7.97 -8.12 -11.54
C THR A 22 7.07 -6.91 -11.26
N ASN A 23 5.79 -7.06 -11.60
CA ASN A 23 4.74 -6.10 -11.27
C ASN A 23 4.08 -6.46 -9.95
N TYR A 24 4.08 -5.52 -9.02
CA TYR A 24 3.42 -5.62 -7.73
C TYR A 24 2.21 -4.69 -7.71
N LEU A 25 1.05 -5.20 -7.28
CA LEU A 25 -0.17 -4.42 -7.14
C LEU A 25 -0.34 -4.04 -5.68
N TRP A 26 0.03 -2.82 -5.31
CA TRP A 26 -0.11 -2.33 -3.94
C TRP A 26 -1.57 -2.09 -3.57
N CYS A 27 -1.97 -2.55 -2.38
CA CYS A 27 -3.28 -2.31 -1.82
C CYS A 27 -3.43 -0.85 -1.39
N ALA A 28 -4.25 -0.08 -2.11
CA ALA A 28 -4.55 1.31 -1.80
C ALA A 28 -5.70 1.49 -0.80
N CYS A 29 -6.61 0.51 -0.67
CA CYS A 29 -7.80 0.62 0.19
C CYS A 29 -7.55 0.23 1.65
N GLY A 30 -6.47 -0.51 1.95
CA GLY A 30 -6.17 -1.03 3.28
C GLY A 30 -6.91 -2.31 3.69
N ARG A 31 -7.83 -2.81 2.87
CA ARG A 31 -8.70 -3.95 3.19
C ARG A 31 -8.12 -5.33 2.86
N SER A 32 -6.98 -5.37 2.16
CA SER A 32 -6.38 -6.66 1.74
C SER A 32 -5.88 -7.46 2.94
N GLU A 33 -6.13 -8.76 2.93
CA GLU A 33 -5.53 -9.72 3.86
C GLU A 33 -4.10 -10.10 3.46
N SER A 34 -3.70 -9.81 2.22
CA SER A 34 -2.36 -10.07 1.67
C SER A 34 -1.48 -8.82 1.63
N GLN A 35 -1.52 -7.98 2.69
CA GLN A 35 -0.71 -6.76 2.76
C GLN A 35 0.78 -7.03 2.50
N PRO A 36 1.49 -6.13 1.78
CA PRO A 36 1.03 -4.83 1.29
C PRO A 36 0.29 -4.87 -0.07
N PHE A 37 0.04 -6.05 -0.63
CA PHE A 37 -0.46 -6.23 -1.98
C PHE A 37 -1.97 -6.44 -2.04
N CYS A 38 -2.55 -6.21 -3.21
CA CYS A 38 -3.97 -6.32 -3.47
C CYS A 38 -4.39 -7.78 -3.67
N ASP A 39 -5.44 -8.19 -2.96
CA ASP A 39 -6.11 -9.49 -3.04
C ASP A 39 -7.50 -9.42 -3.71
N GLY A 40 -7.96 -8.20 -4.03
CA GLY A 40 -9.29 -7.96 -4.60
C GLY A 40 -10.31 -7.39 -3.61
N SER A 41 -9.97 -7.24 -2.33
CA SER A 41 -10.83 -6.69 -1.26
C SER A 41 -11.20 -5.22 -1.44
N HIS A 42 -10.71 -4.55 -2.50
CA HIS A 42 -11.14 -3.21 -2.89
C HIS A 42 -12.46 -3.20 -3.68
N LYS A 43 -12.96 -4.34 -4.15
CA LYS A 43 -14.24 -4.40 -4.89
C LYS A 43 -15.37 -3.80 -4.06
N GLY A 44 -16.17 -2.94 -4.68
CA GLY A 44 -17.25 -2.20 -4.00
C GLY A 44 -16.81 -0.88 -3.35
N THR A 45 -15.51 -0.56 -3.36
CA THR A 45 -14.97 0.74 -2.92
C THR A 45 -14.61 1.62 -4.13
N GLY A 46 -14.28 2.88 -3.87
CA GLY A 46 -13.71 3.79 -4.87
C GLY A 46 -12.21 3.58 -5.19
N PHE A 47 -11.55 2.62 -4.53
CA PHE A 47 -10.10 2.43 -4.64
C PHE A 47 -9.71 1.42 -5.71
N THR A 48 -8.59 1.69 -6.38
CA THR A 48 -7.90 0.74 -7.28
C THR A 48 -6.47 0.52 -6.81
N PRO A 49 -5.91 -0.70 -6.98
CA PRO A 49 -4.51 -0.94 -6.63
C PRO A 49 -3.55 -0.11 -7.47
N VAL A 50 -2.41 0.27 -6.88
CA VAL A 50 -1.35 1.02 -7.57
C VAL A 50 -0.27 0.04 -8.03
N LYS A 51 0.07 0.09 -9.32
CA LYS A 51 1.13 -0.77 -9.88
C LYS A 51 2.50 -0.21 -9.54
N TYR A 52 3.37 -1.07 -9.01
CA TYR A 52 4.80 -0.86 -8.87
C TYR A 52 5.53 -1.87 -9.76
N THR A 53 6.41 -1.40 -10.64
CA THR A 53 7.28 -2.27 -11.45
C THR A 53 8.67 -2.19 -10.85
N ALA A 54 9.20 -3.31 -10.37
CA ALA A 54 10.54 -3.37 -9.82
C ALA A 54 11.57 -3.39 -10.97
N GLU A 55 12.51 -2.45 -10.98
CA GLU A 55 13.56 -2.41 -12.03
C GLU A 55 14.72 -3.37 -11.71
N LYS A 56 14.93 -3.67 -10.44
CA LYS A 56 16.00 -4.54 -9.93
C LYS A 56 15.53 -5.27 -8.68
N GLU A 57 16.29 -6.29 -8.29
CA GLU A 57 16.08 -6.95 -7.01
C GLU A 57 16.56 -6.05 -5.87
N GLU A 58 15.66 -5.61 -5.01
CA GLU A 58 16.00 -4.80 -3.84
C GLU A 58 14.94 -4.88 -2.74
N LYS A 59 15.30 -4.42 -1.54
CA LYS A 59 14.32 -4.26 -0.46
C LYS A 59 13.59 -2.93 -0.64
N VAL A 60 12.29 -2.99 -0.87
CA VAL A 60 11.40 -1.84 -1.03
C VAL A 60 10.48 -1.72 0.17
N THR A 61 10.25 -0.49 0.64
CA THR A 61 9.37 -0.19 1.77
C THR A 61 8.02 0.33 1.29
N PHE A 62 7.03 -0.56 1.25
CA PHE A 62 5.66 -0.22 0.85
C PHE A 62 4.88 0.43 2.01
N CYS A 63 4.01 1.38 1.65
CA CYS A 63 3.16 2.04 2.62
C CYS A 63 2.14 1.07 3.23
N GLY A 64 2.15 0.96 4.56
CA GLY A 64 1.16 0.20 5.34
C GLY A 64 -0.08 1.02 5.70
N CYS A 65 0.08 2.32 5.95
CA CYS A 65 -1.02 3.14 6.47
C CYS A 65 -1.99 3.64 5.40
N LYS A 66 -1.60 3.59 4.12
CA LYS A 66 -2.39 3.98 2.95
C LYS A 66 -2.64 5.49 2.79
N HIS A 67 -2.02 6.30 3.65
CA HIS A 67 -2.07 7.77 3.60
C HIS A 67 -0.79 8.40 3.03
N THR A 68 0.07 7.63 2.36
CA THR A 68 1.28 8.21 1.74
C THR A 68 0.92 9.17 0.61
N GLY A 69 1.65 10.28 0.52
CA GLY A 69 1.67 11.18 -0.64
C GLY A 69 2.53 10.67 -1.81
N THR A 70 3.31 9.59 -1.62
CA THR A 70 4.16 8.97 -2.65
C THR A 70 3.79 7.49 -2.86
N PRO A 71 2.53 7.18 -3.24
CA PRO A 71 2.13 5.79 -3.44
C PRO A 71 3.00 5.13 -4.53
N PRO A 72 3.39 3.86 -4.35
CA PRO A 72 2.97 2.95 -3.28
C PRO A 72 3.93 2.87 -2.08
N LEU A 73 4.93 3.74 -2.02
CA LEU A 73 6.06 3.66 -1.10
C LEU A 73 5.80 4.42 0.21
N CYS A 74 6.56 4.08 1.24
CA CYS A 74 6.50 4.79 2.52
C CYS A 74 7.25 6.14 2.45
N ASP A 75 6.56 7.23 2.80
CA ASP A 75 7.14 8.58 3.00
C ASP A 75 7.24 9.00 4.49
N GLY A 76 6.81 8.14 5.40
CA GLY A 76 6.79 8.44 6.84
C GLY A 76 5.47 9.04 7.36
N THR A 77 4.46 9.26 6.52
CA THR A 77 3.13 9.79 6.93
C THR A 77 2.49 8.97 8.05
N HIS A 78 2.77 7.67 8.12
CA HIS A 78 2.30 6.81 9.22
C HIS A 78 2.68 7.31 10.62
N LYS A 79 3.74 8.13 10.76
CA LYS A 79 4.18 8.69 12.04
C LYS A 79 3.24 9.77 12.59
N THR A 80 2.40 10.35 11.75
CA THR A 80 1.44 11.39 12.14
C THR A 80 0.04 10.82 12.40
N LEU A 81 -0.12 9.50 12.28
CA LEU A 81 -1.38 8.82 12.52
C LEU A 81 -1.34 8.19 13.92
N SER A 82 -2.31 8.54 14.77
CA SER A 82 -2.57 7.77 15.99
C SER A 82 -3.32 6.49 15.63
N GLN A 83 -2.92 5.37 16.21
CA GLN A 83 -3.78 4.18 16.27
C GLN A 83 -4.61 4.35 17.54
N ASP A 84 -5.90 4.66 17.38
CA ASP A 84 -6.87 4.57 18.48
C ASP A 84 -7.34 3.12 18.65
#